data_AF-A0A6B0WHD6-F1
#
_entry.id   AF-A0A6B0WHD6-F1
#
_cell.length_a   1.000
_cell.length_b   1.000
_cell.length_c   1.000
_cell.angle_alpha   90.00
_cell.angle_beta   90.00
_cell.angle_gamma   90.00
#
_symmetry.space_group_name_H-M   'P 1'
#
loop_
_entity.id
_entity.type
_entity.pdbx_description
1 polymer ?
#
loop_
_entity_poly.entity_id
_entity_poly.type
_entity_poly.pdbx_seq_one_letter_code
_entity_poly.pdbx_strand_id
1 'polypeptide(L)'
;MGVPFVRGRDLEPGERNAVLVNRAFARRFWSGQNAVGRRVGRSTVVGVVEDGHFVSFREAAIPFVFQSMEDVYSSQVTFHMRGVSADAARRAIERIDPAVPVVSVTTMSETVDTALLPERVAAFVSGLVGAVGLALACIGLFGTLSYVVAQRAPEIGLRVALGARALQIVRLVAGGTSVKLVAAGVVLGAGLGSGLAPLLQAQFSGAGGVDLVTLAGAAACLALVASVAIGVPAARALRIDPAEVLRVVE
;
A
#
# COMPACT_ATOMS: atom_id res chain seq x y z
N MET A 1 1.88 27.39 3.27
CA MET A 1 0.84 26.55 2.67
C MET A 1 -0.34 27.48 2.41
N GLY A 2 -0.61 27.84 1.15
CA GLY A 2 -1.78 28.65 0.82
C GLY A 2 -2.95 27.73 0.56
N VAL A 3 -3.95 27.68 1.45
CA VAL A 3 -5.18 26.93 1.17
C VAL A 3 -5.98 27.75 0.16
N PRO A 4 -6.29 27.22 -1.03
CA PRO A 4 -6.98 28.00 -2.05
C PRO A 4 -8.42 28.28 -1.62
N PHE A 5 -8.91 29.48 -1.97
CA PHE A 5 -10.30 29.86 -1.76
C PHE A 5 -11.18 29.23 -2.83
N VAL A 6 -12.30 28.65 -2.40
CA VAL A 6 -13.38 28.20 -3.27
C VAL A 6 -14.35 29.35 -3.51
N ARG A 7 -14.65 30.15 -2.48
CA ARG A 7 -15.59 31.28 -2.55
C ARG A 7 -15.39 32.27 -1.41
N GLY A 8 -15.79 33.52 -1.63
CA GLY A 8 -15.74 34.57 -0.60
C GLY A 8 -14.36 35.19 -0.49
N ARG A 9 -14.01 35.66 0.71
CA ARG A 9 -12.75 36.36 1.00
C ARG A 9 -12.11 35.85 2.29
N ASP A 10 -10.87 36.26 2.52
CA ASP A 10 -10.14 36.02 3.76
C ASP A 10 -10.65 36.91 4.91
N LEU A 11 -10.23 36.58 6.13
CA LEU A 11 -10.48 37.38 7.33
C LEU A 11 -9.65 38.66 7.29
N GLU A 12 -10.28 39.79 7.58
CA GLU A 12 -9.58 41.07 7.70
C GLU A 12 -9.02 41.27 9.12
N PRO A 13 -7.89 41.98 9.29
CA PRO A 13 -7.36 42.31 10.62
C PRO A 13 -8.39 43.08 11.46
N GLY A 14 -8.61 42.66 12.71
CA GLY A 14 -9.61 43.26 13.59
C GLY A 14 -11.07 42.86 13.31
N GLU A 15 -11.32 42.02 12.30
CA GLU A 15 -12.68 41.55 11.96
C GLU A 15 -13.18 40.54 13.01
N ARG A 16 -14.18 40.93 13.79
CA ARG A 16 -14.77 40.11 14.85
C ARG A 16 -15.98 39.34 14.36
N ASN A 17 -16.20 38.15 14.92
CA ASN A 17 -17.35 37.30 14.58
C ASN A 17 -17.39 36.94 13.08
N ALA A 18 -16.23 36.80 12.45
CA ALA A 18 -16.09 36.32 11.08
C ALA A 18 -15.32 34.99 11.08
N VAL A 19 -15.74 34.04 10.25
CA VAL A 19 -15.10 32.73 10.14
C VAL A 19 -14.95 32.28 8.69
N LEU A 20 -13.93 31.47 8.45
CA LEU A 20 -13.80 30.69 7.22
C LEU A 20 -14.17 29.25 7.52
N VAL A 21 -14.72 28.56 6.53
CA VAL A 21 -15.02 27.13 6.64
C VAL A 21 -14.43 26.38 5.46
N ASN A 22 -14.10 25.11 5.61
CA ASN A 22 -13.72 24.29 4.46
C ASN A 22 -14.95 23.77 3.71
N ARG A 23 -14.71 23.21 2.51
CA ARG A 23 -15.75 22.68 1.62
C ARG A 23 -16.51 21.52 2.27
N ALA A 24 -15.86 20.67 3.07
CA ALA A 24 -16.48 19.58 3.82
C ALA A 24 -17.50 20.08 4.85
N PHE A 25 -17.18 21.14 5.59
CA PHE A 25 -18.11 21.80 6.50
C PHE A 25 -19.35 22.30 5.74
N ALA A 26 -19.12 23.03 4.63
CA ALA A 26 -20.21 23.58 3.83
C ALA A 26 -21.12 22.48 3.25
N ARG A 27 -20.55 21.37 2.76
CA ARG A 27 -21.31 20.20 2.28
C ARG A 27 -22.12 19.55 3.39
N ARG A 28 -21.54 19.38 4.59
CA ARG A 28 -22.18 18.67 5.70
C ARG A 28 -23.38 19.42 6.28
N PHE A 29 -23.25 20.73 6.45
CA PHE A 29 -24.24 21.55 7.16
C PHE A 29 -25.21 22.29 6.23
N TRP A 30 -24.82 22.54 4.97
CA TRP A 30 -25.64 23.28 4.02
C TRP A 30 -25.80 22.57 2.67
N SER A 31 -25.51 21.27 2.60
CA SER A 31 -25.72 20.43 1.40
C SER A 31 -25.11 21.02 0.11
N GLY A 32 -24.00 21.75 0.23
CA GLY A 32 -23.34 22.41 -0.91
C GLY A 32 -23.98 23.72 -1.39
N GLN A 33 -25.00 24.24 -0.68
CA GLN A 33 -25.53 25.59 -0.92
C GLN A 33 -24.50 26.67 -0.52
N ASN A 34 -24.74 27.91 -0.95
CA ASN A 34 -23.86 29.02 -0.62
C ASN A 34 -23.76 29.21 0.90
N ALA A 35 -22.56 28.94 1.43
CA ALA A 35 -22.24 29.06 2.85
C ALA A 35 -21.85 30.49 3.25
N VAL A 36 -21.36 31.30 2.31
CA VAL A 36 -20.96 32.69 2.57
C VAL A 36 -22.18 33.51 2.97
N GLY A 37 -22.06 34.27 4.07
CA GLY A 37 -23.13 35.05 4.69
C GLY A 37 -23.98 34.28 5.70
N ARG A 38 -23.81 32.96 5.85
CA ARG A 38 -24.52 32.18 6.88
C ARG A 38 -23.83 32.29 8.23
N ARG A 39 -24.56 31.97 9.31
CA ARG A 39 -24.05 32.04 10.68
C ARG A 39 -23.64 30.66 11.21
N VAL A 40 -22.52 30.63 11.94
CA VAL A 40 -22.04 29.51 12.75
C VAL A 40 -21.88 30.04 14.17
N GLY A 41 -22.79 29.65 15.07
CA GLY A 41 -22.88 30.27 16.39
C GLY A 41 -23.14 31.78 16.28
N ARG A 42 -22.23 32.59 16.83
CA ARG A 42 -22.32 34.06 16.77
C ARG A 42 -21.65 34.66 15.53
N SER A 43 -20.82 33.88 14.85
CA SER A 43 -19.98 34.33 13.75
C SER A 43 -20.62 34.12 12.38
N THR A 44 -20.23 34.94 11.41
CA THR A 44 -20.68 34.88 10.01
C THR A 44 -19.58 34.28 9.13
N VAL A 45 -19.95 33.37 8.24
CA VAL A 45 -19.04 32.77 7.28
C VAL A 45 -18.71 33.79 6.18
N VAL A 46 -17.47 34.21 6.07
CA VAL A 46 -17.01 35.21 5.07
C VAL A 46 -16.33 34.56 3.85
N GLY A 47 -15.90 33.31 3.99
CA GLY A 47 -15.21 32.58 2.93
C GLY A 47 -15.27 31.06 3.12
N VAL A 48 -15.12 30.36 2.00
CA VAL A 48 -15.00 28.92 1.92
C VAL A 48 -13.66 28.58 1.27
N VAL A 49 -12.86 27.77 1.95
CA VAL A 49 -11.56 27.29 1.47
C VAL A 49 -11.63 25.82 1.05
N GLU A 50 -10.66 25.36 0.28
CA GLU A 50 -10.55 23.95 -0.08
C GLU A 50 -10.32 23.05 1.12
N ASP A 51 -10.67 21.78 0.94
CA ASP A 51 -10.46 20.75 1.94
C ASP A 51 -8.96 20.48 2.12
N GLY A 52 -8.51 20.43 3.37
CA GLY A 52 -7.12 20.16 3.73
C GLY A 52 -7.02 19.14 4.86
N HIS A 53 -5.82 18.58 5.03
CA HIS A 53 -5.49 17.69 6.13
C HIS A 53 -4.97 18.52 7.30
N PHE A 54 -5.85 18.87 8.25
CA PHE A 54 -5.55 19.84 9.31
C PHE A 54 -5.10 19.21 10.63
N VAL A 55 -5.49 17.96 10.92
CA VAL A 55 -5.19 17.26 12.18
C VAL A 55 -4.29 16.04 11.94
N SER A 56 -4.55 15.29 10.86
CA SER A 56 -3.66 14.23 10.40
C SER A 56 -3.74 14.07 8.89
N PHE A 57 -2.68 13.55 8.27
CA PHE A 57 -2.69 13.15 6.86
C PHE A 57 -3.71 12.04 6.54
N ARG A 58 -4.25 11.37 7.57
CA ARG A 58 -5.17 10.22 7.43
C ARG A 58 -6.64 10.56 7.52
N GLU A 59 -6.97 11.80 7.88
CA GLU A 59 -8.36 12.17 8.10
C GLU A 59 -9.04 12.50 6.77
N ALA A 60 -10.22 11.91 6.53
CA ALA A 60 -11.13 12.44 5.53
C ALA A 60 -11.34 13.92 5.85
N ALA A 61 -11.50 14.77 4.82
CA ALA A 61 -11.72 16.20 5.03
C ALA A 61 -12.84 16.44 6.04
N ILE A 62 -12.47 16.77 7.28
CA ILE A 62 -13.44 17.00 8.36
C ILE A 62 -13.96 18.43 8.26
N PRO A 63 -15.20 18.68 8.69
CA PRO A 63 -15.70 20.04 8.85
C PRO A 63 -14.76 20.87 9.73
N PHE A 64 -14.12 21.88 9.15
CA PHE A 64 -13.13 22.72 9.84
C PHE A 64 -13.54 24.19 9.75
N VAL A 65 -13.30 24.93 10.84
CA VAL A 65 -13.61 26.36 10.97
C VAL A 65 -12.33 27.10 11.32
N PHE A 66 -11.96 28.10 10.50
CA PHE A 66 -10.86 29.01 10.78
C PHE A 66 -11.42 30.30 11.35
N GLN A 67 -10.78 30.80 12.40
CA GLN A 67 -11.16 32.02 13.10
C GLN A 67 -9.93 32.88 13.32
N SER A 68 -10.14 34.17 13.54
CA SER A 68 -9.05 35.08 13.91
C SER A 68 -8.45 34.69 15.26
N MET A 69 -7.13 34.75 15.38
CA MET A 69 -6.43 34.55 16.66
C MET A 69 -6.78 35.65 17.69
N GLU A 70 -7.33 36.78 17.24
CA GLU A 70 -7.83 37.83 18.13
C GLU A 70 -9.15 37.44 18.81
N ASP A 71 -9.95 36.57 18.17
CA ASP A 71 -11.22 36.07 18.70
C ASP A 71 -11.02 34.79 19.53
N VAL A 72 -9.97 34.00 19.24
CA VAL A 72 -9.62 32.78 19.99
C VAL A 72 -8.16 32.84 20.44
N TYR A 73 -7.96 33.12 21.73
CA TYR A 73 -6.63 33.14 22.33
C TYR A 73 -5.98 31.75 22.27
N SER A 74 -4.85 31.65 21.56
CA SER A 74 -3.97 30.49 21.60
C SER A 74 -2.68 30.86 22.33
N SER A 75 -2.28 30.07 23.31
CA SER A 75 -0.98 30.20 23.97
C SER A 75 0.19 29.67 23.12
N GLN A 76 -0.11 29.09 21.96
CA GLN A 76 0.87 28.54 21.03
C GLN A 76 0.81 29.27 19.69
N VAL A 77 1.99 29.69 19.20
CA VAL A 77 2.18 30.32 17.89
C VAL A 77 3.11 29.44 17.06
N THR A 78 2.70 29.11 15.85
CA THR A 78 3.52 28.31 14.92
C THR A 78 4.06 29.21 13.81
N PHE A 79 5.37 29.23 13.66
CA PHE A 79 6.04 29.97 12.58
C PHE A 79 6.49 29.02 11.47
N HIS A 80 6.09 29.32 10.24
CA HIS A 80 6.60 28.62 9.06
C HIS A 80 7.73 29.44 8.45
N MET A 81 8.94 28.90 8.48
CA MET A 81 10.14 29.56 7.97
C MET A 81 10.69 28.83 6.74
N ARG A 82 11.25 29.56 5.78
CA ARG A 82 11.87 29.02 4.56
C ARG A 82 13.32 29.46 4.48
N GLY A 83 14.23 28.53 4.20
CA GLY A 83 15.66 28.81 3.99
C GLY A 83 16.44 29.10 5.27
N VAL A 84 15.88 28.81 6.44
CA VAL A 84 16.50 29.03 7.75
C VAL A 84 16.64 27.68 8.46
N SER A 85 17.79 27.42 9.08
CA SER A 85 17.99 26.21 9.88
C SER A 85 17.24 26.29 11.20
N ALA A 86 16.91 25.13 11.78
CA ALA A 86 16.24 25.03 13.07
C ALA A 86 16.98 25.82 14.18
N ASP A 87 18.31 25.69 14.23
CA ASP A 87 19.14 26.39 15.22
C ASP A 87 19.20 27.90 15.00
N ALA A 88 19.21 28.35 13.74
CA ALA A 88 19.18 29.77 13.43
C ALA A 88 17.82 30.39 13.83
N ALA A 89 16.72 29.67 13.61
CA ALA A 89 15.40 30.06 14.04
C ALA A 89 15.29 30.12 15.57
N ARG A 90 15.75 29.08 16.28
CA ARG A 90 15.75 29.04 17.75
C ARG A 90 16.52 30.22 18.35
N ARG A 91 17.74 30.47 17.86
CA ARG A 91 18.56 31.62 18.30
C ARG A 91 17.97 32.98 17.95
N ALA A 92 17.13 33.08 16.92
CA ALA A 92 16.43 34.32 16.59
C ALA A 92 15.30 34.58 17.61
N ILE A 93 14.54 33.54 17.98
CA ILE A 93 13.46 33.64 18.97
C ILE A 93 14.02 33.96 20.36
N GLU A 94 15.07 33.24 20.79
CA GLU A 94 15.74 33.48 22.08
C GLU A 94 16.30 34.90 22.21
N ARG A 95 16.68 35.54 21.09
CA ARG A 95 17.15 36.94 21.08
C ARG A 95 16.01 37.95 21.21
N ILE A 96 14.81 37.61 20.75
CA ILE A 96 13.63 38.48 20.85
C ILE A 96 13.08 38.43 22.27
N ASP A 97 12.87 37.22 22.79
CA ASP A 97 12.40 37.01 24.15
C ASP A 97 12.89 35.66 24.70
N PRO A 98 13.85 35.65 25.65
CA PRO A 98 14.35 34.44 26.27
C PRO A 98 13.31 33.71 27.13
N ALA A 99 12.23 34.38 27.54
CA ALA A 99 11.19 33.80 28.39
C ALA A 99 10.17 32.96 27.60
N VAL A 100 10.20 33.01 26.26
CA VAL A 100 9.30 32.23 25.40
C VAL A 100 9.87 30.82 25.19
N PRO A 101 9.24 29.76 25.72
CA PRO A 101 9.72 28.41 25.52
C PRO A 101 9.49 27.96 24.07
N VAL A 102 10.58 27.62 23.38
CA VAL A 102 10.51 26.99 22.05
C VAL A 102 10.17 25.51 22.22
N VAL A 103 8.88 25.19 22.13
CA VAL A 103 8.34 23.83 22.37
C VAL A 103 8.84 22.81 21.35
N SER A 104 8.84 23.15 20.06
CA SER A 104 9.36 22.29 19.00
C SER A 104 9.93 23.09 17.84
N VAL A 105 11.01 22.60 17.26
CA VAL A 105 11.52 23.06 15.97
C VAL A 105 11.73 21.82 15.14
N THR A 106 10.88 21.65 14.12
CA THR A 106 10.86 20.44 13.30
C THR A 106 10.90 20.87 11.84
N THR A 107 11.69 20.18 11.04
CA THR A 107 11.69 20.43 9.60
C THR A 107 10.41 19.88 8.97
N MET A 108 9.93 20.49 7.89
CA MET A 108 8.74 19.98 7.20
C MET A 108 8.95 18.53 6.72
N SER A 109 10.18 18.16 6.35
CA SER A 109 10.57 16.78 6.02
C SER A 109 10.41 15.83 7.19
N GLU A 110 10.88 16.21 8.38
CA GLU A 110 10.81 15.36 9.57
C GLU A 110 9.37 15.19 10.08
N THR A 111 8.54 16.22 9.94
CA THR A 111 7.10 16.14 10.22
C THR A 111 6.41 15.14 9.29
N VAL A 112 6.75 15.16 8.00
CA VAL A 112 6.22 14.22 7.01
C VAL A 112 6.73 12.80 7.27
N ASP A 113 8.02 12.62 7.55
CA ASP A 113 8.60 11.30 7.85
C ASP A 113 7.99 10.69 9.12
N THR A 114 7.78 11.50 10.15
CA THR A 114 7.13 11.06 11.39
C THR A 114 5.67 10.70 11.18
N ALA A 115 4.96 11.42 10.32
CA ALA A 115 3.57 11.10 9.96
C ALA A 115 3.45 9.76 9.19
N LEU A 116 4.45 9.43 8.36
CA LEU A 116 4.47 8.23 7.52
C LEU A 116 5.09 6.99 8.21
N LEU A 117 5.73 7.16 9.37
CA LEU A 117 6.40 6.07 10.10
C LEU A 117 5.52 4.83 10.32
N PRO A 118 4.27 4.96 10.82
CA PRO A 118 3.42 3.78 11.05
C PRO A 118 3.05 3.06 9.74
N GLU A 119 2.90 3.78 8.63
CA GLU A 119 2.61 3.18 7.31
C GLU A 119 3.82 2.41 6.78
N ARG A 120 5.03 2.95 6.96
CA ARG A 120 6.27 2.24 6.58
C ARG A 120 6.45 0.96 7.38
N VAL A 121 6.18 0.99 8.68
CA VAL A 121 6.26 -0.20 9.54
C VAL A 121 5.21 -1.23 9.14
N ALA A 122 3.96 -0.81 8.92
CA ALA A 122 2.91 -1.71 8.45
C ALA A 122 3.26 -2.34 7.09
N ALA A 123 3.71 -1.53 6.12
CA ALA A 123 4.14 -2.03 4.82
C ALA A 123 5.31 -3.02 4.92
N PHE A 124 6.29 -2.75 5.79
CA PHE A 124 7.42 -3.65 6.01
C PHE A 124 6.99 -4.99 6.61
N VAL A 125 6.15 -4.97 7.66
CA VAL A 125 5.65 -6.20 8.31
C VAL A 125 4.76 -6.99 7.36
N SER A 126 3.85 -6.33 6.64
CA SER A 126 3.01 -6.97 5.63
C SER A 126 3.85 -7.58 4.50
N GLY A 127 4.89 -6.88 4.05
CA GLY A 127 5.85 -7.38 3.07
C GLY A 127 6.58 -8.63 3.56
N LEU A 128 7.00 -8.65 4.83
CA LEU A 128 7.65 -9.82 5.44
C LEU A 128 6.69 -11.03 5.50
N VAL A 129 5.45 -10.82 5.94
CA VAL A 129 4.43 -11.89 5.98
C VAL A 129 4.13 -12.40 4.57
N GLY A 130 4.01 -11.50 3.59
CA GLY A 130 3.81 -11.86 2.19
C GLY A 130 4.98 -12.68 1.63
N ALA A 131 6.22 -12.30 1.95
CA ALA A 131 7.41 -13.03 1.54
C ALA A 131 7.47 -14.44 2.14
N VAL A 132 7.15 -14.59 3.43
CA VAL A 132 7.06 -15.89 4.10
C VAL A 132 5.94 -16.73 3.49
N GLY A 133 4.76 -16.15 3.25
CA GLY A 133 3.65 -16.83 2.59
C GLY A 133 4.01 -17.31 1.19
N LEU A 134 4.71 -16.49 0.40
CA LEU A 134 5.21 -16.85 -0.92
C LEU A 134 6.23 -18.00 -0.83
N ALA A 135 7.16 -17.96 0.12
CA ALA A 135 8.12 -19.04 0.32
C ALA A 135 7.43 -20.38 0.66
N LEU A 136 6.44 -20.36 1.56
CA LEU A 136 5.64 -21.53 1.89
C LEU A 136 4.85 -22.05 0.69
N ALA A 137 4.25 -21.16 -0.10
CA ALA A 137 3.57 -21.51 -1.33
C ALA A 137 4.52 -22.17 -2.34
N CYS A 138 5.72 -21.62 -2.52
CA CYS A 138 6.76 -22.20 -3.39
C CYS A 138 7.18 -23.60 -2.93
N ILE A 139 7.39 -23.80 -1.62
CA ILE A 139 7.75 -25.11 -1.05
C ILE A 139 6.62 -26.13 -1.28
N GLY A 140 5.38 -25.75 -0.98
CA GLY A 140 4.21 -26.61 -1.18
C GLY A 140 3.97 -26.94 -2.65
N LEU A 141 4.12 -25.95 -3.53
CA LEU A 141 4.00 -26.12 -4.98
C LEU A 141 5.09 -27.05 -5.52
N PHE A 142 6.34 -26.86 -5.08
CA PHE A 142 7.44 -27.73 -5.47
C PHE A 142 7.21 -29.17 -5.01
N GLY A 143 6.83 -29.38 -3.75
CA GLY A 143 6.58 -30.71 -3.19
C GLY A 143 5.44 -31.44 -3.89
N THR A 144 4.30 -30.76 -4.07
CA THR A 144 3.12 -31.33 -4.72
C THR A 144 3.36 -31.67 -6.20
N LEU A 145 3.95 -30.74 -6.97
CA LEU A 145 4.25 -31.01 -8.38
C LEU A 145 5.33 -32.08 -8.53
N SER A 146 6.40 -32.02 -7.74
CA SER A 146 7.47 -33.04 -7.81
C SER A 146 6.93 -34.43 -7.49
N TYR A 147 6.04 -34.53 -6.51
CA TYR A 147 5.37 -35.79 -6.15
C TYR A 147 4.50 -36.32 -7.30
N VAL A 148 3.65 -35.47 -7.89
CA VAL A 148 2.78 -35.85 -9.01
C VAL A 148 3.60 -36.31 -10.22
N VAL A 149 4.73 -35.66 -10.50
CA VAL A 149 5.62 -36.05 -11.61
C VAL A 149 6.35 -37.36 -11.28
N ALA A 150 6.85 -37.53 -10.05
CA ALA A 150 7.50 -38.76 -9.62
C ALA A 150 6.56 -39.98 -9.69
N GLN A 151 5.27 -39.80 -9.38
CA GLN A 151 4.27 -40.85 -9.47
C GLN A 151 4.02 -41.34 -10.92
N ARG A 152 4.31 -40.48 -11.91
CA ARG A 152 4.23 -40.82 -13.35
C ARG A 152 5.55 -41.34 -13.92
N ALA A 153 6.62 -41.42 -13.13
CA ALA A 153 7.93 -41.91 -13.56
C ALA A 153 7.90 -43.31 -14.21
N PRO A 154 7.08 -44.29 -13.76
CA PRO A 154 7.00 -45.61 -14.41
C PRO A 154 6.48 -45.54 -15.85
N GLU A 155 5.43 -44.75 -16.11
CA GLU A 155 4.90 -44.53 -17.47
C GLU A 155 5.92 -43.82 -18.37
N ILE A 156 6.69 -42.90 -17.79
CA ILE A 156 7.75 -42.17 -18.47
C ILE A 156 8.87 -43.14 -18.86
N GLY A 157 9.33 -43.99 -17.94
CA GLY A 157 10.37 -45.00 -18.19
C GLY A 157 9.98 -45.99 -19.27
N LEU A 158 8.72 -46.48 -19.25
CA LEU A 158 8.22 -47.39 -20.28
C LEU A 158 8.23 -46.75 -21.68
N ARG A 159 7.87 -45.46 -21.78
CA ARG A 159 7.90 -44.74 -23.06
C ARG A 159 9.31 -44.41 -23.55
N VAL A 160 10.23 -44.13 -22.63
CA VAL A 160 11.65 -43.97 -22.98
C VAL A 160 12.20 -45.28 -23.54
N ALA A 161 11.85 -46.43 -22.95
CA ALA A 161 12.20 -47.75 -23.48
C ALA A 161 11.60 -48.01 -24.89
N LEU A 162 10.43 -47.43 -25.19
CA LEU A 162 9.80 -47.45 -26.52
C LEU A 162 10.36 -46.38 -27.50
N GLY A 163 11.40 -45.63 -27.12
CA GLY A 163 12.07 -44.65 -27.98
C GLY A 163 11.44 -43.26 -28.03
N ALA A 164 10.58 -42.90 -27.08
CA ALA A 164 9.97 -41.57 -27.02
C ALA A 164 11.02 -40.47 -26.76
N ARG A 165 10.90 -39.33 -27.46
CA ARG A 165 11.80 -38.18 -27.27
C ARG A 165 11.52 -37.48 -25.95
N ALA A 166 12.58 -37.09 -25.23
CA ALA A 166 12.53 -36.34 -23.98
C ALA A 166 11.59 -35.10 -24.02
N LEU A 167 11.56 -34.39 -25.14
CA LEU A 167 10.71 -33.20 -25.31
C LEU A 167 9.21 -33.53 -25.33
N GLN A 168 8.81 -34.72 -25.80
CA GLN A 168 7.41 -35.16 -25.80
C GLN A 168 6.94 -35.51 -24.39
N ILE A 169 7.84 -36.06 -23.57
CA ILE A 169 7.58 -36.40 -22.16
C ILE A 169 7.40 -35.11 -21.34
N VAL A 170 8.31 -34.15 -21.48
CA VAL A 170 8.21 -32.86 -20.78
C VAL A 170 6.95 -32.09 -21.20
N ARG A 171 6.63 -32.04 -22.50
CA ARG A 171 5.39 -31.40 -22.98
C ARG A 171 4.12 -32.07 -22.47
N LEU A 172 4.13 -33.39 -22.26
CA LEU A 172 2.96 -34.09 -21.76
C LEU A 172 2.76 -33.87 -20.26
N VAL A 173 3.84 -33.92 -19.49
CA VAL A 173 3.85 -33.67 -18.04
C VAL A 173 3.52 -32.21 -17.72
N ALA A 174 4.01 -31.27 -18.55
CA ALA A 174 3.67 -29.86 -18.45
C ALA A 174 2.29 -29.51 -19.04
N GLY A 175 1.89 -30.13 -20.16
CA GLY A 175 0.77 -29.64 -20.99
C GLY A 175 -0.64 -30.04 -20.57
N GLY A 176 -0.84 -31.05 -19.73
CA GLY A 176 -2.18 -31.59 -19.46
C GLY A 176 -2.93 -30.90 -18.32
N THR A 177 -2.40 -31.02 -17.10
CA THR A 177 -3.14 -30.74 -15.86
C THR A 177 -2.38 -29.81 -14.92
N SER A 178 -1.06 -29.97 -14.83
CA SER A 178 -0.17 -29.25 -13.94
C SER A 178 -0.17 -27.74 -14.20
N VAL A 179 0.02 -27.33 -15.46
CA VAL A 179 0.00 -25.91 -15.86
C VAL A 179 -1.38 -25.29 -15.68
N LYS A 180 -2.46 -26.03 -15.94
CA LYS A 180 -3.83 -25.53 -15.74
C LYS A 180 -4.14 -25.33 -14.25
N LEU A 181 -3.70 -26.23 -13.38
CA LEU A 181 -3.81 -26.10 -11.93
C LEU A 181 -3.04 -24.89 -11.40
N VAL A 182 -1.80 -24.70 -11.86
CA VAL A 182 -0.99 -23.53 -11.48
C VAL A 182 -1.64 -22.24 -11.97
N ALA A 183 -2.07 -22.19 -13.23
CA ALA A 183 -2.75 -21.02 -13.78
C ALA A 183 -4.05 -20.70 -13.03
N ALA A 184 -4.88 -21.72 -12.74
CA ALA A 184 -6.10 -21.56 -11.96
C ALA A 184 -5.80 -21.05 -10.54
N GLY A 185 -4.79 -21.62 -9.88
CA GLY A 185 -4.36 -21.17 -8.55
C GLY A 185 -3.87 -19.72 -8.55
N VAL A 186 -3.09 -19.32 -9.55
CA VAL A 186 -2.61 -17.92 -9.71
C VAL A 186 -3.79 -16.98 -9.94
N VAL A 187 -4.73 -17.32 -10.84
CA VAL A 187 -5.91 -16.49 -11.12
C VAL A 187 -6.80 -16.35 -9.88
N LEU A 188 -7.07 -17.46 -9.18
CA LEU A 188 -7.87 -17.44 -7.96
C LEU A 188 -7.18 -16.66 -6.85
N GLY A 189 -5.87 -16.88 -6.65
CA GLY A 189 -5.08 -16.15 -5.66
C GLY A 189 -5.03 -14.65 -5.96
N ALA A 190 -4.81 -14.26 -7.22
CA ALA A 190 -4.83 -12.87 -7.64
C ALA A 190 -6.20 -12.23 -7.46
N GLY A 191 -7.28 -12.95 -7.79
CA GLY A 191 -8.65 -12.50 -7.61
C GLY A 191 -9.01 -12.29 -6.14
N LEU A 192 -8.70 -13.28 -5.28
CA LEU A 192 -8.93 -13.18 -3.84
C LEU A 192 -8.09 -12.07 -3.20
N GLY A 193 -6.80 -11.98 -3.55
CA GLY A 193 -5.91 -10.94 -3.03
C GLY A 193 -6.38 -9.53 -3.43
N SER A 194 -6.77 -9.35 -4.69
CA SER A 194 -7.29 -8.07 -5.18
C SER A 194 -8.66 -7.74 -4.57
N GLY A 195 -9.51 -8.74 -4.34
CA GLY A 195 -10.83 -8.55 -3.73
C GLY A 195 -10.79 -8.22 -2.24
N LEU A 196 -9.74 -8.67 -1.53
CA LEU A 196 -9.53 -8.36 -0.12
C LEU A 196 -8.78 -7.03 0.10
N ALA A 197 -8.08 -6.52 -0.92
CA ALA A 197 -7.33 -5.27 -0.83
C ALA A 197 -8.17 -4.05 -0.37
N PRO A 198 -9.42 -3.85 -0.85
CA PRO A 198 -10.26 -2.73 -0.40
C PRO A 198 -10.63 -2.81 1.09
N LEU A 199 -10.74 -4.01 1.66
CA LEU A 199 -11.02 -4.18 3.10
C LEU A 199 -9.86 -3.71 3.96
N LEU A 200 -8.62 -3.91 3.48
CA LEU A 200 -7.43 -3.37 4.13
C LEU A 200 -7.32 -1.85 3.90
N GLN A 201 -7.61 -1.37 2.69
CA GLN A 201 -7.61 0.07 2.40
C GLN A 201 -8.64 0.86 3.23
N ALA A 202 -9.79 0.26 3.56
CA ALA A 202 -10.79 0.89 4.43
C ALA A 202 -10.27 1.16 5.85
N GLN A 203 -9.30 0.38 6.31
CA GLN A 203 -8.64 0.55 7.60
C GLN A 203 -7.43 1.50 7.53
N PHE A 204 -6.85 1.67 6.34
CA PHE A 204 -5.67 2.49 6.06
C PHE A 204 -5.98 3.50 4.94
N SER A 205 -6.66 4.59 5.29
CA SER A 205 -6.98 5.70 4.38
C SER A 205 -5.72 6.19 3.66
N GLY A 206 -5.66 6.03 2.34
CA GLY A 206 -4.54 6.47 1.50
C GLY A 206 -3.65 5.34 0.96
N ALA A 207 -3.87 4.09 1.36
CA ALA A 207 -3.19 2.95 0.75
C ALA A 207 -3.57 2.87 -0.74
N GLY A 208 -2.56 3.02 -1.61
CA GLY A 208 -2.71 2.92 -3.06
C GLY A 208 -3.40 1.63 -3.49
N GLY A 209 -3.94 1.65 -4.72
CA GLY A 209 -4.62 0.51 -5.34
C GLY A 209 -3.81 -0.79 -5.35
N VAL A 210 -4.41 -1.84 -5.89
CA VAL A 210 -3.73 -3.12 -6.13
C VAL A 210 -2.43 -2.88 -6.91
N ASP A 211 -1.29 -3.23 -6.33
CA ASP A 211 0.01 -3.13 -7.01
C ASP A 211 0.20 -4.31 -7.97
N LEU A 212 -0.02 -4.04 -9.26
CA LEU A 212 0.14 -5.03 -10.32
C LEU A 212 1.59 -5.53 -10.42
N VAL A 213 2.60 -4.74 -10.03
CA VAL A 213 4.00 -5.15 -10.11
C VAL A 213 4.28 -6.24 -9.09
N THR A 214 3.81 -6.07 -7.86
CA THR A 214 3.95 -7.09 -6.81
C THR A 214 3.21 -8.37 -7.17
N LEU A 215 1.98 -8.27 -7.70
CA LEU A 215 1.21 -9.43 -8.18
C LEU A 215 1.90 -10.17 -9.34
N ALA A 216 2.38 -9.43 -10.34
CA ALA A 216 3.11 -10.00 -11.47
C ALA A 216 4.41 -10.66 -11.02
N GLY A 217 5.14 -10.05 -10.07
CA GLY A 217 6.35 -10.62 -9.47
C GLY A 217 6.08 -11.93 -8.74
N ALA A 218 5.02 -11.99 -7.93
CA ALA A 218 4.60 -13.21 -7.24
C ALA A 218 4.19 -14.31 -8.24
N ALA A 219 3.40 -13.97 -9.26
CA ALA A 219 2.99 -14.91 -10.30
C ALA A 219 4.19 -15.45 -11.10
N ALA A 220 5.14 -14.59 -11.47
CA ALA A 220 6.37 -14.99 -12.15
C ALA A 220 7.24 -15.91 -11.28
N CYS A 221 7.35 -15.62 -9.98
CA CYS A 221 8.07 -16.46 -9.02
C CYS A 221 7.45 -17.86 -8.93
N LEU A 222 6.12 -17.95 -8.77
CA LEU A 222 5.40 -19.22 -8.73
C LEU A 222 5.53 -19.99 -10.05
N ALA A 223 5.46 -19.31 -11.20
CA ALA A 223 5.65 -19.93 -12.51
C ALA A 223 7.07 -20.50 -12.68
N LEU A 224 8.08 -19.79 -12.18
CA LEU A 224 9.46 -20.27 -12.17
C LEU A 224 9.62 -21.52 -11.30
N VAL A 225 9.07 -21.50 -10.08
CA VAL A 225 9.10 -22.64 -9.16
C VAL A 225 8.34 -23.84 -9.74
N ALA A 226 7.17 -23.62 -10.34
CA ALA A 226 6.44 -24.69 -11.02
C ALA A 226 7.25 -25.30 -12.17
N SER A 227 7.93 -24.46 -12.96
CA SER A 227 8.78 -24.92 -14.06
C SER A 227 9.94 -25.77 -13.57
N VAL A 228 10.58 -25.37 -12.47
CA VAL A 228 11.66 -26.14 -11.82
C VAL A 228 11.11 -27.45 -11.22
N ALA A 229 9.98 -27.40 -10.53
CA ALA A 229 9.34 -28.57 -9.91
C ALA A 229 8.88 -29.62 -10.94
N ILE A 230 8.49 -29.20 -12.15
CA ILE A 230 8.14 -30.10 -13.24
C ILE A 230 9.41 -30.60 -13.97
N GLY A 231 10.35 -29.69 -14.24
CA GLY A 231 11.54 -29.97 -15.06
C GLY A 231 12.56 -30.87 -14.38
N VAL A 232 12.85 -30.65 -13.09
CA VAL A 232 13.88 -31.41 -12.36
C VAL A 232 13.55 -32.90 -12.24
N PRO A 233 12.34 -33.31 -11.77
CA PRO A 233 11.98 -34.73 -11.69
C PRO A 233 11.84 -35.38 -13.07
N ALA A 234 11.31 -34.66 -14.07
CA ALA A 234 11.22 -35.17 -15.44
C ALA A 234 12.62 -35.43 -16.05
N ALA A 235 13.57 -34.52 -15.84
CA ALA A 235 14.95 -34.69 -16.26
C ALA A 235 15.64 -35.85 -15.54
N ARG A 236 15.36 -36.06 -14.24
CA ARG A 236 15.83 -37.23 -13.50
C ARG A 236 15.28 -38.52 -14.08
N ALA A 237 13.97 -38.60 -14.36
CA ALA A 237 13.34 -39.80 -14.93
C ALA A 237 13.92 -40.19 -16.30
N LEU A 238 14.35 -39.22 -17.11
CA LEU A 238 15.01 -39.46 -18.40
C LEU A 238 16.43 -40.04 -18.29
N ARG A 239 17.07 -39.93 -17.12
CA ARG A 239 18.43 -40.42 -16.86
C ARG A 239 18.46 -41.80 -16.20
N ILE A 240 17.32 -42.32 -15.76
CA ILE A 240 17.24 -43.65 -15.16
C ILE A 240 17.36 -44.68 -16.29
N ASP A 241 18.28 -45.63 -16.13
CA ASP A 241 18.51 -46.71 -17.08
C ASP A 241 17.25 -47.61 -17.15
N PRO A 242 16.66 -47.86 -18.34
CA PRO A 242 15.47 -48.70 -18.48
C PRO A 242 15.57 -50.07 -17.80
N ALA A 243 16.79 -50.60 -17.68
CA ALA A 243 17.07 -51.87 -17.01
C ALA A 243 16.84 -51.84 -15.48
N GLU A 244 17.02 -50.68 -14.81
CA GLU A 244 16.73 -50.55 -13.38
C GLU A 244 15.22 -50.46 -13.09
N VAL A 245 14.44 -49.90 -14.03
CA VAL A 245 12.98 -49.72 -13.86
C VAL A 245 12.24 -51.06 -13.86
N LEU A 246 12.73 -52.05 -14.63
CA LEU A 246 12.13 -53.40 -14.67
C LEU A 246 12.42 -54.23 -13.40
N ARG A 247 13.50 -53.94 -12.68
CA ARG A 247 13.93 -54.67 -11.47
C ARG A 247 13.15 -54.32 -10.21
N VAL A 248 12.37 -53.24 -10.23
CA VAL A 248 11.52 -52.79 -9.10
C VAL A 248 10.10 -53.36 -9.19
N VAL A 249 9.76 -54.03 -10.30
CA VAL A 249 8.42 -54.58 -10.57
C VAL A 249 8.36 -56.11 -10.37
N GLU A 250 9.51 -56.79 -10.16
CA GLU A 250 9.58 -58.14 -9.58
C GLU A 250 9.65 -58.09 -8.05
#